data_AF-A0A484IBW4-F1
#
_entry.id   AF-A0A484IBW4-F1
#
_cell.length_a   1.000
_cell.length_b   1.000
_cell.length_c   1.000
_cell.angle_alpha   90.00
_cell.angle_beta   90.00
_cell.angle_gamma   90.00
#
_symmetry.space_group_name_H-M   'P 1'
#
loop_
_entity.id
_entity.type
_entity.pdbx_description
1 polymer ?
#
loop_
_entity_poly.entity_id
_entity_poly.type
_entity_poly.pdbx_seq_one_letter_code
_entity_poly.pdbx_strand_id
1 'polypeptide(L)'
;MNNALNLTRYVLCGLLGLISILYFVVAYGEYSDWMELLDFGINSESTEKIVEITLFLVSSLIYIGLIVWILKVKLSQKFPYIICILASAVLISIYVASRTIGVPIVGTEFYIGRLDWISKIVQVLIIGLSGFILYKKSKQTYPNLRTK
;
A
#
# COMPACT_ATOMS: atom_id res chain seq x y z
N MET A 1 -29.43 4.01 -2.57
CA MET A 1 -28.00 3.65 -2.57
C MET A 1 -27.24 4.75 -1.82
N ASN A 2 -26.38 4.44 -0.85
CA ASN A 2 -25.78 5.49 -0.01
C ASN A 2 -24.67 6.22 -0.80
N ASN A 3 -24.98 7.40 -1.36
CA ASN A 3 -24.07 8.16 -2.24
C ASN A 3 -22.70 8.41 -1.59
N ALA A 4 -22.68 8.61 -0.27
CA ALA A 4 -21.46 8.74 0.51
C ALA A 4 -20.53 7.52 0.39
N LEU A 5 -21.04 6.29 0.48
CA LEU A 5 -20.22 5.07 0.38
C LEU A 5 -19.65 4.85 -1.03
N ASN A 6 -20.42 5.21 -2.05
CA ASN A 6 -19.92 5.15 -3.43
C ASN A 6 -18.82 6.19 -3.65
N LEU A 7 -18.99 7.41 -3.14
CA LEU A 7 -17.95 8.44 -3.20
C LEU A 7 -16.69 7.98 -2.46
N THR A 8 -16.81 7.47 -1.22
CA THR A 8 -15.67 6.95 -0.45
C THR A 8 -14.94 5.84 -1.19
N ARG A 9 -15.67 4.95 -1.89
CA ARG A 9 -15.05 3.91 -2.72
C ARG A 9 -14.22 4.50 -3.85
N TYR A 10 -14.73 5.52 -4.57
CA TYR A 10 -13.96 6.15 -5.65
C TYR A 10 -12.73 6.89 -5.13
N VAL A 11 -12.85 7.59 -3.99
CA VAL A 11 -11.71 8.20 -3.31
C VAL A 11 -10.67 7.14 -2.93
N LEU A 12 -11.10 6.01 -2.37
CA LEU A 12 -10.22 4.88 -2.08
C LEU A 12 -9.51 4.38 -3.35
N CYS A 13 -10.21 4.17 -4.46
CA CYS A 13 -9.58 3.79 -5.73
C CYS A 13 -8.54 4.83 -6.20
N GLY A 14 -8.82 6.12 -6.03
CA GLY A 14 -7.86 7.19 -6.33
C GLY A 14 -6.59 7.11 -5.47
N LEU A 15 -6.74 6.85 -4.17
CA LEU A 15 -5.60 6.66 -3.27
C LEU A 15 -4.78 5.40 -3.59
N LEU A 16 -5.46 4.30 -3.97
CA LEU A 16 -4.79 3.07 -4.44
C LEU A 16 -4.01 3.32 -5.74
N GLY A 17 -4.53 4.15 -6.63
CA GLY A 17 -3.83 4.57 -7.84
C GLY A 17 -2.61 5.43 -7.51
N LEU A 18 -2.76 6.40 -6.61
CA LEU A 18 -1.68 7.26 -6.14
C LEU A 18 -0.55 6.46 -5.50
N ILE A 19 -0.84 5.53 -4.57
CA ILE A 19 0.20 4.72 -3.93
C ILE A 19 0.92 3.81 -4.93
N SER A 20 0.21 3.28 -5.93
CA SER A 20 0.83 2.50 -6.99
C SER A 20 1.80 3.33 -7.84
N ILE A 21 1.45 4.58 -8.15
CA ILE A 21 2.35 5.48 -8.88
C ILE A 21 3.59 5.78 -8.03
N LEU A 22 3.41 6.10 -6.74
CA LEU A 22 4.52 6.36 -5.83
C LEU A 22 5.48 5.17 -5.76
N TYR A 23 4.96 3.94 -5.69
CA TYR A 23 5.80 2.75 -5.62
C TYR A 23 6.49 2.41 -6.93
N PHE A 24 5.91 2.72 -8.09
CA PHE A 24 6.65 2.66 -9.34
C PHE A 24 7.80 3.67 -9.37
N VAL A 25 7.59 4.89 -8.86
CA VAL A 25 8.65 5.90 -8.76
C VAL A 25 9.76 5.44 -7.82
N VAL A 26 9.42 4.86 -6.66
CA VAL A 26 10.41 4.30 -5.73
C VAL A 26 11.18 3.15 -6.40
N ALA A 27 10.48 2.18 -6.99
CA ALA A 27 11.13 1.05 -7.67
C ALA A 27 12.06 1.51 -8.81
N TYR A 28 11.70 2.59 -9.52
CA TYR A 28 12.54 3.16 -10.55
C TYR A 28 13.81 3.80 -9.99
N GLY A 29 13.72 4.50 -8.85
CA GLY A 29 14.89 5.04 -8.15
C GLY A 29 15.85 3.93 -7.69
N GLU A 30 15.31 2.88 -7.06
CA GLU A 30 16.14 1.74 -6.64
C GLU A 30 16.78 1.01 -7.84
N TYR A 31 16.10 0.97 -8.99
CA TYR A 31 16.66 0.42 -10.23
C TYR A 31 17.80 1.26 -10.80
N SER A 32 17.70 2.60 -10.76
CA SER A 32 18.81 3.45 -11.20
C SER A 32 20.04 3.25 -10.33
N ASP A 33 19.86 3.19 -9.00
CA ASP A 33 20.94 2.96 -8.05
C ASP A 33 21.58 1.58 -8.29
N TRP A 34 20.76 0.56 -8.52
CA TRP A 34 21.24 -0.79 -8.81
C TRP A 34 22.13 -0.85 -10.07
N MET A 35 21.73 -0.15 -11.14
CA MET A 35 22.52 -0.08 -12.37
C MET A 35 23.85 0.65 -12.15
N GLU A 36 23.85 1.73 -11.37
CA GLU A 36 25.08 2.46 -11.01
C GLU A 36 26.06 1.58 -10.21
N LEU A 37 25.55 0.82 -9.22
CA LEU A 37 26.37 -0.12 -8.45
C LEU A 37 27.00 -1.22 -9.32
N LEU A 38 26.26 -1.72 -10.32
CA LEU A 38 26.77 -2.70 -11.28
C LEU A 38 27.88 -2.11 -12.15
N ASP A 39 27.74 -0.86 -12.61
CA ASP A 39 28.76 -0.17 -13.40
C ASP A 39 30.06 0.03 -12.61
N PHE A 40 29.97 0.24 -11.29
CA PHE A 40 31.14 0.31 -10.39
C PHE A 40 31.67 -1.07 -9.94
N GLY A 41 31.03 -2.17 -10.33
CA GLY A 41 31.42 -3.54 -9.95
C GLY A 41 31.16 -3.89 -8.48
N ILE A 42 30.27 -3.17 -7.80
CA ILE A 42 29.91 -3.38 -6.39
C ILE A 42 28.75 -4.39 -6.31
N ASN A 43 29.03 -5.60 -5.81
CA ASN A 43 28.05 -6.69 -5.79
C ASN A 43 27.37 -6.93 -4.43
N SER A 44 27.87 -6.38 -3.33
CA SER A 44 27.31 -6.63 -1.99
C SER A 44 25.94 -5.95 -1.78
N GLU A 45 25.79 -4.72 -2.27
CA GLU A 45 24.54 -3.94 -2.11
C GLU A 45 23.55 -4.19 -3.26
N SER A 46 23.99 -4.82 -4.34
CA SER A 46 23.14 -5.05 -5.53
C SER A 46 21.99 -6.02 -5.26
N THR A 47 22.16 -6.96 -4.33
CA THR A 47 21.11 -7.91 -3.95
C THR A 47 20.00 -7.23 -3.13
N GLU A 48 20.36 -6.31 -2.23
CA GLU A 48 19.38 -5.56 -1.42
C GLU A 48 18.49 -4.71 -2.32
N LYS A 49 19.09 -3.99 -3.28
CA LYS A 49 18.35 -3.19 -4.26
C LYS A 49 17.37 -4.02 -5.10
N ILE A 50 17.74 -5.23 -5.53
CA ILE A 50 16.82 -6.13 -6.27
C ILE A 50 15.60 -6.51 -5.42
N VAL A 51 15.79 -6.78 -4.12
CA VAL A 51 14.69 -7.09 -3.20
C VAL A 51 13.74 -5.89 -3.07
N GLU A 52 14.28 -4.68 -2.92
CA GLU A 52 13.50 -3.45 -2.82
C GLU A 52 12.71 -3.14 -4.09
N ILE A 53 13.37 -3.19 -5.25
CA ILE A 53 12.72 -3.04 -6.57
C ILE A 53 11.56 -4.01 -6.68
N THR A 54 11.79 -5.28 -6.39
CA THR A 54 10.78 -6.34 -6.49
C THR A 54 9.62 -6.09 -5.53
N LEU A 55 9.91 -5.74 -4.27
CA LEU A 55 8.90 -5.47 -3.25
C LEU A 55 7.97 -4.34 -3.69
N PHE A 56 8.51 -3.20 -4.13
CA PHE A 56 7.72 -2.04 -4.52
C PHE A 56 6.97 -2.28 -5.84
N LEU A 57 7.59 -2.93 -6.82
CA LEU A 57 6.96 -3.23 -8.10
C LEU A 57 5.79 -4.21 -7.94
N VAL A 58 5.97 -5.30 -7.19
CA VAL A 58 4.90 -6.26 -6.89
C VAL A 58 3.78 -5.58 -6.09
N SER A 59 4.13 -4.73 -5.11
CA SER A 59 3.15 -3.98 -4.32
C SER A 59 2.30 -3.03 -5.18
N SER A 60 2.91 -2.33 -6.14
CA SER A 60 2.19 -1.51 -7.13
C SER A 60 1.16 -2.32 -7.90
N LEU A 61 1.56 -3.47 -8.42
CA LEU A 61 0.67 -4.35 -9.18
C LEU A 61 -0.48 -4.88 -8.32
N ILE A 62 -0.23 -5.22 -7.04
CA ILE A 62 -1.27 -5.60 -6.09
C ILE A 62 -2.29 -4.47 -5.91
N TYR A 63 -1.85 -3.23 -5.72
CA TYR A 63 -2.75 -2.09 -5.57
C TYR A 63 -3.57 -1.82 -6.83
N ILE A 64 -2.99 -1.95 -8.03
CA ILE A 64 -3.74 -1.86 -9.30
C ILE A 64 -4.78 -2.98 -9.38
N GLY A 65 -4.41 -4.22 -9.05
CA GLY A 65 -5.32 -5.35 -9.00
C GLY A 65 -6.50 -5.11 -8.05
N LEU A 66 -6.24 -4.49 -6.89
CA LEU A 66 -7.28 -4.11 -5.93
C LEU A 66 -8.23 -3.05 -6.47
N ILE A 67 -7.74 -2.06 -7.23
CA ILE A 67 -8.60 -1.07 -7.91
C ILE A 67 -9.57 -1.80 -8.84
N VAL A 68 -9.05 -2.66 -9.71
CA VAL A 68 -9.87 -3.44 -10.67
C VAL A 68 -10.90 -4.30 -9.92
N TRP A 69 -10.48 -4.97 -8.85
CA TRP A 69 -11.37 -5.80 -8.03
C TRP A 69 -12.49 -4.96 -7.40
N ILE A 70 -12.16 -3.84 -6.75
CA ILE A 70 -13.12 -2.94 -6.11
C ILE A 70 -14.12 -2.37 -7.12
N LEU A 71 -13.66 -1.97 -8.30
CA LEU A 71 -14.53 -1.45 -9.36
C LEU A 71 -15.50 -2.52 -9.87
N LYS A 72 -15.04 -3.78 -10.01
CA LYS A 72 -15.86 -4.91 -10.46
C LYS A 72 -16.93 -5.31 -9.44
N VAL A 73 -16.56 -5.49 -8.18
CA VAL A 73 -17.47 -6.03 -7.14
C VAL A 73 -18.17 -4.96 -6.32
N LYS A 74 -17.78 -3.69 -6.50
CA LYS A 74 -18.38 -2.51 -5.86
C LYS A 74 -18.47 -2.70 -4.34
N LEU A 75 -19.63 -2.43 -3.76
CA LEU A 75 -19.89 -2.59 -2.32
C LEU A 75 -20.46 -3.98 -1.97
N SER A 76 -20.58 -4.91 -2.93
CA SER A 76 -21.17 -6.23 -2.69
C SER A 76 -20.28 -7.12 -1.82
N GLN A 77 -18.97 -7.14 -2.07
CA GLN A 77 -18.02 -7.96 -1.33
C GLN A 77 -17.28 -7.15 -0.26
N LYS A 78 -16.90 -7.80 0.86
CA LYS A 78 -16.09 -7.17 1.93
C LYS A 78 -14.60 -7.40 1.73
N PHE A 79 -14.23 -8.52 1.09
CA PHE A 79 -12.85 -8.97 0.93
C PHE A 79 -11.89 -7.94 0.32
N PRO A 80 -12.21 -7.22 -0.77
CA PRO A 80 -11.26 -6.27 -1.36
C PRO A 80 -10.80 -5.20 -0.37
N TYR A 81 -11.71 -4.72 0.49
CA TYR A 81 -11.43 -3.72 1.51
C TYR A 81 -10.59 -4.28 2.66
N ILE A 82 -10.79 -5.55 3.03
CA ILE A 82 -9.96 -6.24 4.03
C ILE A 82 -8.54 -6.41 3.50
N ILE A 83 -8.39 -6.82 2.23
CA ILE A 83 -7.08 -6.97 1.59
C ILE A 83 -6.36 -5.62 1.48
N CYS A 84 -7.06 -4.51 1.21
CA CYS A 84 -6.46 -3.18 1.25
C CYS A 84 -5.82 -2.85 2.61
N ILE A 85 -6.50 -3.20 3.71
CA ILE A 85 -5.99 -3.01 5.07
C ILE A 85 -4.75 -3.88 5.28
N LEU A 86 -4.85 -5.18 4.97
CA LEU A 86 -3.76 -6.13 5.19
C LEU A 86 -2.51 -5.78 4.37
N ALA A 87 -2.66 -5.51 3.07
CA ALA A 87 -1.53 -5.14 2.20
C ALA A 87 -0.82 -3.88 2.71
N SER A 88 -1.58 -2.86 3.11
CA SER A 88 -1.02 -1.62 3.65
C SER A 88 -0.36 -1.83 5.01
N ALA A 89 -0.98 -2.61 5.90
CA ALA A 89 -0.43 -2.90 7.22
C ALA A 89 0.87 -3.71 7.13
N VAL A 90 0.95 -4.70 6.24
CA VAL A 90 2.16 -5.49 5.99
C VAL A 90 3.30 -4.59 5.51
N LEU A 91 3.05 -3.71 4.54
CA LEU A 91 4.08 -2.81 4.01
C LEU A 91 4.52 -1.71 4.99
N ILE A 92 3.64 -1.27 5.87
CA ILE A 92 4.03 -0.41 7.01
C ILE A 92 4.92 -1.22 7.96
N SER A 93 4.56 -2.47 8.27
CA SER A 93 5.30 -3.31 9.21
C SER A 93 6.69 -3.65 8.68
N ILE A 94 6.82 -3.99 7.40
CA ILE A 94 8.12 -4.24 6.74
C ILE A 94 9.00 -2.99 6.83
N TYR A 95 8.44 -1.82 6.53
CA TYR A 95 9.17 -0.56 6.65
C TYR A 95 9.66 -0.31 8.08
N VAL A 96 8.78 -0.45 9.07
CA VAL A 96 9.16 -0.27 10.48
C VAL A 96 10.25 -1.27 10.88
N ALA A 97 10.11 -2.54 10.50
CA ALA A 97 11.10 -3.59 10.81
C ALA A 97 12.46 -3.31 10.18
N SER A 98 12.49 -2.84 8.93
CA SER A 98 13.75 -2.49 8.28
C SER A 98 14.46 -1.34 8.99
N ARG A 99 13.72 -0.37 9.52
CA ARG A 99 14.28 0.78 10.26
C ARG A 99 14.65 0.50 11.72
N THR A 100 13.96 -0.42 12.41
CA THR A 100 14.18 -0.64 13.86
C THR A 100 15.09 -1.82 14.17
N ILE A 101 15.11 -2.84 13.30
CA ILE A 101 15.87 -4.08 13.52
C ILE A 101 17.12 -4.13 12.62
N GLY A 102 17.29 -3.15 11.72
CA GLY A 102 18.40 -3.13 10.76
C GLY A 102 18.32 -4.31 9.79
N VAL A 103 17.11 -4.80 9.53
CA VAL A 103 16.90 -5.87 8.56
C VAL A 103 17.14 -5.28 7.16
N PRO A 104 18.12 -5.79 6.39
CA PRO A 104 18.50 -5.26 5.08
C PRO A 104 17.48 -5.71 4.02
N ILE A 105 16.25 -5.20 4.14
CA ILE A 105 15.14 -5.47 3.21
C ILE A 105 14.62 -4.16 2.59
N VAL A 106 14.73 -3.00 3.28
CA VAL A 106 14.33 -1.68 2.75
C VAL A 106 15.13 -0.51 3.39
N GLY A 107 16.14 0.01 2.70
CA GLY A 107 16.82 1.26 3.05
C GLY A 107 17.51 1.23 4.42
N THR A 108 18.75 0.75 4.44
CA THR A 108 19.66 0.85 5.59
C THR A 108 20.12 2.31 5.84
N GLU A 109 19.84 3.23 4.92
CA GLU A 109 20.18 4.64 5.03
C GLU A 109 19.32 5.35 6.09
N PHE A 110 19.90 5.81 7.20
CA PHE A 110 19.18 6.51 8.30
C PHE A 110 18.25 7.69 7.88
N TYR A 111 18.36 8.18 6.65
CA TYR A 111 17.49 9.23 6.12
C TYR A 111 16.14 8.68 5.64
N ILE A 112 15.06 9.25 6.18
CA ILE A 112 13.72 8.99 5.68
C ILE A 112 13.52 9.83 4.41
N GLY A 113 13.44 9.15 3.26
CA GLY A 113 13.11 9.79 2.00
C GLY A 113 11.73 10.46 2.06
N ARG A 114 11.56 11.59 1.36
CA ARG A 114 10.26 12.28 1.30
C ARG A 114 9.15 11.38 0.75
N LEU A 115 9.49 10.49 -0.19
CA LEU A 115 8.55 9.54 -0.79
C LEU A 115 8.08 8.47 0.21
N ASP A 116 8.95 8.04 1.13
CA ASP A 116 8.58 7.08 2.19
C ASP A 116 7.46 7.65 3.06
N TRP A 117 7.64 8.87 3.58
CA TRP A 117 6.64 9.55 4.41
C TRP A 117 5.30 9.70 3.70
N ILE A 118 5.32 10.19 2.46
CA ILE A 118 4.12 10.37 1.65
C ILE A 118 3.42 9.02 1.46
N SER A 119 4.17 7.95 1.14
CA SER A 119 3.61 6.62 0.94
C SER A 119 2.93 6.09 2.20
N LYS A 120 3.50 6.28 3.39
CA LYS A 120 2.92 5.82 4.66
C LYS A 120 1.66 6.58 5.03
N ILE A 121 1.63 7.90 4.81
CA ILE A 121 0.42 8.71 5.02
C ILE A 121 -0.71 8.21 4.12
N VAL A 122 -0.43 7.98 2.84
CA VAL A 122 -1.43 7.44 1.89
C VAL A 122 -1.90 6.04 2.32
N GLN A 123 -1.01 5.17 2.79
CA GLN A 123 -1.38 3.84 3.32
C GLN A 123 -2.28 3.92 4.55
N VAL A 124 -2.01 4.84 5.48
CA VAL A 124 -2.88 5.05 6.65
C VAL A 124 -4.28 5.53 6.23
N LEU A 125 -4.36 6.41 5.23
CA LEU A 125 -5.65 6.84 4.66
C LEU A 125 -6.40 5.67 3.99
N ILE A 126 -5.70 4.81 3.25
CA ILE A 126 -6.27 3.60 2.64
C ILE A 126 -6.86 2.67 3.71
N ILE A 127 -6.13 2.45 4.81
CA ILE A 127 -6.60 1.65 5.95
C ILE A 127 -7.86 2.29 6.55
N GLY A 128 -7.82 3.60 6.83
CA GLY A 128 -8.93 4.33 7.43
C GLY A 128 -10.21 4.29 6.58
N LEU A 129 -10.10 4.58 5.28
CA LEU A 129 -11.25 4.55 4.37
C LEU A 129 -11.80 3.13 4.18
N SER A 130 -10.92 2.13 4.07
CA SER A 130 -11.34 0.73 3.97
C SER A 130 -12.09 0.28 5.23
N GLY A 131 -11.56 0.61 6.41
CA GLY A 131 -12.22 0.36 7.69
C GLY A 131 -13.57 1.07 7.81
N PHE A 132 -13.65 2.33 7.37
CA PHE A 132 -14.91 3.08 7.36
C PHE A 132 -15.99 2.43 6.48
N ILE A 133 -15.63 2.00 5.26
CA ILE A 133 -16.56 1.30 4.35
C ILE A 133 -17.05 0.00 5.01
N LEU A 134 -16.15 -0.79 5.58
CA LEU A 134 -16.50 -2.05 6.25
C LEU A 134 -17.42 -1.83 7.46
N TYR A 135 -17.12 -0.85 8.31
CA TYR A 135 -17.92 -0.51 9.48
C TYR A 135 -19.33 -0.07 9.09
N LYS A 136 -19.46 0.88 8.16
CA LYS A 136 -20.76 1.37 7.68
C LYS A 136 -21.57 0.27 7.02
N LYS A 137 -20.94 -0.59 6.21
CA LYS A 137 -21.60 -1.74 5.60
C LYS A 137 -22.11 -2.73 6.65
N SER A 138 -21.30 -3.04 7.66
CA SER A 138 -21.70 -3.93 8.77
C SER A 138 -22.92 -3.38 9.53
N LYS A 139 -22.90 -2.07 9.86
CA LYS A 139 -24.01 -1.39 10.52
C LYS A 139 -25.30 -1.41 9.70
N GLN A 140 -25.22 -1.33 8.38
CA GLN A 140 -26.37 -1.40 7.49
C GLN A 140 -26.97 -2.81 7.38
N THR A 141 -26.14 -3.85 7.51
CA THR A 141 -26.59 -5.25 7.48
C THR A 141 -27.25 -5.71 8.79
N TYR A 142 -26.88 -5.14 9.95
CA TYR A 142 -27.43 -5.52 11.26
C TYR A 142 -27.98 -4.33 12.07
N PRO A 143 -29.12 -3.72 11.68
CA PRO A 143 -29.68 -2.58 12.38
C PRO A 143 -30.25 -2.91 13.78
N ASN A 144 -30.65 -4.16 14.05
CA ASN A 144 -31.49 -4.55 15.20
C ASN A 144 -30.76 -5.05 16.46
N LEU A 145 -29.42 -5.00 16.53
CA LEU A 145 -28.67 -5.41 17.73
C LEU A 145 -28.33 -4.26 18.69
N ARG A 146 -28.89 -3.06 18.47
CA ARG A 146 -28.55 -1.84 19.23
C ARG A 146 -29.67 -1.28 20.11
N THR A 147 -30.84 -1.93 20.15
CA THR A 147 -32.03 -1.49 20.90
C THR A 147 -32.46 -2.48 21.98
N LYS A 148 -31.52 -3.20 22.58
CA LYS A 148 -31.74 -3.90 23.85
C LYS A 148 -30.65 -3.55 24.83
#